data_AF-A0A7W8ITD3-F1
#
_entry.id   AF-A0A7W8ITD3-F1
#
_cell.length_a   1.000
_cell.length_b   1.000
_cell.length_c   1.000
_cell.angle_alpha   90.00
_cell.angle_beta   90.00
_cell.angle_gamma   90.00
#
_symmetry.space_group_name_H-M   'P 1'
#
loop_
_entity.id
_entity.type
_entity.pdbx_description
1 polymer ?
#
loop_
_entity_poly.entity_id
_entity_poly.type
_entity_poly.pdbx_seq_one_letter_code
_entity_poly.pdbx_strand_id
1 'polypeptide(L)' 'MGNLMRRAILKQKQFYIYELIKTGFFDSDSLYQWTISELRHEYERSVGRRKRKRGDHFESASS' A
#
# COMPACT_ATOMS: atom_id res chain seq x y z
N MET A 1 13.69 26.54 3.61
CA MET A 1 12.74 25.64 2.91
C MET A 1 13.06 24.13 3.10
N GLY A 2 13.67 23.68 4.21
CA GLY A 2 13.98 22.25 4.42
C GLY A 2 12.89 21.43 5.11
N ASN A 3 11.95 22.09 5.81
CA ASN A 3 10.97 21.41 6.67
C ASN A 3 9.76 20.83 5.90
N LEU A 4 9.47 21.36 4.71
CA LEU A 4 8.35 20.92 3.86
C LEU A 4 8.63 19.57 3.21
N MET A 5 9.84 19.38 2.67
CA MET A 5 10.31 18.10 2.12
C MET A 5 10.27 16.99 3.17
N ARG A 6 10.79 17.28 4.37
CA ARG A 6 10.78 16.31 5.49
C ARG A 6 9.36 15.92 5.91
N ARG A 7 8.44 16.89 5.95
CA ARG A 7 7.00 16.62 6.21
C ARG A 7 6.33 15.82 5.10
N ALA A 8 6.67 16.07 3.84
CA ALA A 8 6.13 15.32 2.71
C ALA A 8 6.57 13.84 2.78
N ILE A 9 7.85 13.58 3.07
CA ILE A 9 8.40 12.23 3.24
C ILE A 9 7.70 11.51 4.40
N LEU A 10 7.48 12.17 5.53
CA LEU A 10 6.77 11.59 6.68
C LEU A 10 5.31 11.26 6.35
N LYS A 11 4.59 12.16 5.66
CA LYS A 11 3.22 11.91 5.20
C LYS A 11 3.17 10.73 4.23
N GLN A 12 4.13 10.63 3.33
CA GLN A 12 4.20 9.53 2.37
C GLN A 12 4.43 8.18 3.07
N LYS A 13 5.33 8.13 4.06
CA LYS A 13 5.55 6.94 4.88
C LYS A 13 4.26 6.53 5.62
N GLN A 14 3.60 7.48 6.29
CA GLN A 14 2.35 7.23 7.01
C GLN A 14 1.23 6.74 6.09
N PHE A 15 1.13 7.29 4.88
CA PHE A 15 0.15 6.85 3.89
C PHE A 15 0.30 5.37 3.53
N TYR A 16 1.53 4.91 3.24
CA TYR A 16 1.76 3.51 2.90
C TYR A 16 1.50 2.57 4.08
N ILE A 17 1.93 2.94 5.30
CA ILE A 17 1.65 2.16 6.51
C ILE A 17 0.14 1.99 6.68
N TYR A 18 -0.64 3.07 6.57
CA TYR A 18 -2.09 3.03 6.72
C TYR A 18 -2.77 2.12 5.68
N GLU A 19 -2.40 2.25 4.40
CA GLU A 19 -2.98 1.40 3.35
C GLU A 19 -2.60 -0.08 3.51
N LEU A 20 -1.39 -0.37 4.02
CA LEU A 20 -0.95 -1.75 4.30
C LEU A 20 -1.67 -2.33 5.53
N ILE A 21 -1.85 -1.59 6.61
CA ILE A 21 -2.63 -2.03 7.79
C ILE A 21 -4.06 -2.40 7.38
N LYS A 22 -4.68 -1.60 6.51
CA LYS A 22 -6.04 -1.88 6.01
C LYS A 22 -6.17 -3.19 5.24
N THR A 23 -5.06 -3.75 4.75
CA THR A 23 -5.09 -5.08 4.13
C THR A 23 -5.23 -6.20 5.15
N GLY A 24 -4.94 -5.94 6.44
CA GLY A 24 -5.03 -6.92 7.53
C GLY A 24 -3.89 -7.95 7.55
N PHE A 25 -2.91 -7.85 6.66
CA PHE A 25 -1.79 -8.79 6.58
C PHE A 25 -0.56 -8.37 7.40
N PHE A 26 -0.51 -7.12 7.88
CA PHE A 26 0.67 -6.54 8.50
C PHE A 26 0.29 -5.77 9.76
N ASP A 27 1.12 -5.94 10.80
CA ASP A 27 1.02 -5.17 12.04
C ASP A 27 1.70 -3.80 11.91
N SER A 28 1.17 -2.82 12.64
CA SER A 28 1.70 -1.45 12.63
C SER A 28 3.17 -1.39 13.05
N ASP A 29 3.56 -2.11 14.10
CA ASP A 29 4.93 -2.09 14.63
C ASP A 29 5.95 -2.60 13.62
N SER A 30 5.62 -3.66 12.89
CA SER A 30 6.46 -4.20 11.82
C SER A 30 6.62 -3.20 10.67
N LEU A 31 5.54 -2.52 10.28
CA LEU A 31 5.55 -1.54 9.19
C LEU A 31 6.33 -0.25 9.52
N TYR A 32 6.43 0.13 10.79
CA TYR A 32 7.24 1.28 11.20
C TYR A 32 8.74 1.06 11.01
N GLN A 33 9.20 -0.20 11.12
CA GLN A 33 10.59 -0.59 10.90
C GLN A 33 10.99 -0.57 9.42
N TRP A 34 10.02 -0.64 8.51
CA TRP A 34 10.27 -0.68 7.07
C TRP A 34 10.67 0.68 6.51
N THR A 35 11.50 0.64 5.46
CA THR A 35 11.86 1.81 4.65
C THR A 35 10.70 2.21 3.74
N ILE A 36 10.74 3.45 3.25
CA ILE A 36 9.71 3.97 2.33
C ILE A 36 9.66 3.14 1.03
N SER A 37 10.80 2.65 0.56
CA SER A 37 10.89 1.82 -0.64
C SER A 37 10.20 0.47 -0.45
N GLU A 38 10.38 -0.17 0.71
CA GLU A 38 9.70 -1.44 1.04
C GLU A 38 8.18 -1.25 1.16
N LEU A 39 7.77 -0.21 1.90
CA LEU A 39 6.36 0.16 2.05
C LEU A 39 5.70 0.45 0.69
N ARG A 40 6.40 1.16 -0.20
CA ARG A 40 5.93 1.45 -1.56
C ARG A 40 5.81 0.17 -2.39
N HIS A 41 6.82 -0.71 -2.35
CA HIS A 41 6.83 -1.96 -3.11
C HIS A 41 5.63 -2.84 -2.74
N GLU A 42 5.39 -3.02 -1.43
CA GLU A 42 4.28 -3.84 -0.97
C GLU A 42 2.92 -3.16 -1.22
N TYR A 43 2.85 -1.82 -1.13
CA TYR A 43 1.65 -1.09 -1.53
C TYR A 43 1.31 -1.33 -3.01
N GLU A 44 2.28 -1.17 -3.92
CA GLU A 44 2.08 -1.40 -5.36
C GLU A 44 1.67 -2.85 -5.63
N ARG A 45 2.26 -3.82 -4.93
CA ARG A 45 1.88 -5.23 -4.99
C ARG A 45 0.43 -5.44 -4.51
N SER A 46 0.03 -4.80 -3.40
CA SER A 46 -1.31 -4.90 -2.85
C SER A 46 -2.37 -4.30 -3.79
N VAL A 47 -2.07 -3.17 -4.44
CA VAL A 47 -2.94 -2.54 -5.44
C VAL A 47 -3.06 -3.43 -6.68
N GLY A 48 -1.94 -4.04 -7.13
CA GLY A 48 -1.95 -5.02 -8.21
C GLY A 48 -2.83 -6.23 -7.91
N ARG A 49 -2.80 -6.74 -6.67
CA ARG A 49 -3.69 -7.82 -6.21
C ARG A 49 -5.16 -7.40 -6.19
N ARG A 50 -5.48 -6.19 -5.70
CA ARG A 50 -6.86 -5.64 -5.73
C ARG A 50 -7.38 -5.50 -7.16
N LYS A 51 -6.52 -5.08 -8.10
CA LYS A 51 -6.89 -4.90 -9.52
C LYS A 51 -7.21 -6.24 -10.20
N ARG A 52 -6.42 -7.29 -9.94
CA ARG A 52 -6.72 -8.64 -10.47
C ARG A 52 -8.02 -9.21 -9.92
N LYS A 53 -8.29 -9.04 -8.62
CA LYS A 53 -9.54 -9.52 -8.00
C LYS A 53 -10.81 -8.88 -8.59
N ARG A 54 -10.70 -7.70 -9.21
CA ARG A 54 -11.82 -7.00 -9.86
C ARG A 54 -11.97 -7.34 -11.35
N GLY A 55 -10.92 -7.87 -11.99
CA GLY A 55 -10.96 -8.35 -13.37
C GLY A 55 -11.53 -9.77 -13.51
N ASP A 56 -11.43 -10.59 -12.47
CA ASP A 56 -11.88 -11.99 -12.49
C ASP A 56 -13.41 -12.17 -12.33
N HIS A 57 -14.14 -11.11 -11.97
CA HIS A 57 -15.59 -11.20 -11.77
C HIS A 57 -16.42 -10.81 -13.01
N PHE A 58 -15.79 -10.67 -14.18
CA PHE A 58 -16.47 -10.26 -15.43
C PHE A 58 -16.38 -11.28 -16.57
N GLU A 59 -15.96 -12.52 -16.30
CA GLU A 59 -15.90 -13.58 -17.32
C GLU A 59 -16.42 -14.91 -16.76
N SER A 60 -17.69 -14.92 -16.32
CA SER A 60 -18.45 -16.15 -16.05
C SER A 60 -19.95 -15.87 -16.16
N ALA A 61 -20.37 -15.33 -17.31
CA ALA A 61 -21.78 -15.25 -17.70
C ALA A 61 -21.88 -15.24 -19.23
N SER A 62 -21.41 -16.30 -19.87
CA SER A 62 -21.79 -16.68 -21.24
C SER A 62 -21.53 -18.18 -21.43
N SER A 63 -22.55 -18.99 -21.17
CA SER A 63 -22.75 -20.33 -21.74
C SER A 63 -24.24 -20.56 -21.88
#